data_AF-A0A2V6DNL3-F1
#
_entry.id   AF-A0A2V6DNL3-F1
#
_cell.length_a   1.000
_cell.length_b   1.000
_cell.length_c   1.000
_cell.angle_alpha   90.00
_cell.angle_beta   90.00
_cell.angle_gamma   90.00
#
_symmetry.space_group_name_H-M   'P 1'
#
loop_
_entity.id
_entity.type
_entity.pdbx_description
1 polymer ?
#
loop_
_entity_poly.entity_id
_entity_poly.type
_entity_poly.pdbx_seq_one_letter_code
_entity_poly.pdbx_strand_id
1 'polypeptide(L)'
;MKTKFFLGALTFFLGICLTSAQEPTKAIAVLHPTAGNTVAGSVTFTKSGDEIKVVADITGLTPGKHGFHIHEFGDCASSDGSSAGGHFN
;
A
#
# COMPACT_ATOMS: atom_id res chain seq x y z
N MET A 1 -2.51 -71.28 -13.75
CA MET A 1 -2.31 -70.21 -12.75
C MET A 1 -1.44 -69.12 -13.34
N LYS A 2 -2.00 -67.98 -13.74
CA LYS A 2 -1.27 -66.75 -14.09
C LYS A 2 -2.10 -65.58 -13.55
N THR A 3 -1.82 -65.18 -12.31
CA THR A 3 -2.49 -64.06 -11.66
C THR A 3 -1.89 -62.77 -12.19
N LYS A 4 -2.70 -61.95 -12.87
CA LYS A 4 -2.31 -60.60 -13.33
C LYS A 4 -2.68 -59.61 -12.22
N PHE A 5 -1.69 -58.96 -11.62
CA PHE A 5 -1.91 -57.80 -10.76
C PHE A 5 -1.85 -56.54 -11.63
N PHE A 6 -3.00 -55.88 -11.81
CA PHE A 6 -3.06 -54.51 -12.32
C PHE A 6 -3.02 -53.56 -11.12
N LEU A 7 -1.92 -52.83 -10.97
CA LEU A 7 -1.81 -51.76 -9.99
C LEU A 7 -2.28 -50.46 -10.67
N GLY A 8 -3.52 -50.06 -10.40
CA GLY A 8 -4.08 -48.80 -10.86
C GLY A 8 -3.46 -47.64 -10.07
N ALA A 9 -2.67 -46.80 -10.74
CA ALA A 9 -2.19 -45.55 -10.17
C ALA A 9 -3.33 -44.52 -10.17
N LEU A 10 -3.91 -44.28 -9.00
CA LEU A 10 -4.89 -43.22 -8.79
C LEU A 10 -4.12 -41.89 -8.66
N THR A 11 -3.92 -41.19 -9.77
CA THR A 11 -3.40 -39.82 -9.78
C THR A 11 -4.47 -38.88 -9.22
N PHE A 12 -4.37 -38.57 -7.93
CA PHE A 12 -5.12 -37.51 -7.29
C PHE A 12 -4.54 -36.17 -7.74
N PHE A 13 -5.17 -35.52 -8.73
CA PHE A 13 -4.85 -34.13 -9.09
C PHE A 13 -5.31 -33.23 -7.94
N LEU A 14 -4.39 -32.95 -7.02
CA LEU A 14 -4.56 -31.91 -6.01
C LEU A 14 -4.58 -30.57 -6.77
N GLY A 15 -5.79 -30.06 -7.03
CA GLY A 15 -6.00 -28.75 -7.62
C GLY A 15 -5.51 -27.67 -6.68
N ILE A 16 -4.22 -27.32 -6.79
CA ILE A 16 -3.64 -26.17 -6.11
C ILE A 16 -4.19 -24.94 -6.82
N CYS A 17 -5.16 -24.28 -6.18
CA CYS A 17 -5.57 -22.94 -6.56
C CYS A 17 -4.39 -22.01 -6.25
N LEU A 18 -3.51 -21.79 -7.23
CA LEU A 18 -2.45 -20.78 -7.18
C LEU A 18 -3.12 -19.40 -7.28
N THR A 19 -3.64 -18.91 -6.16
CA THR A 19 -4.06 -17.51 -6.03
C THR A 19 -2.80 -16.65 -5.95
N SER A 20 -2.41 -16.02 -7.06
CA SER A 20 -1.43 -14.93 -7.01
C SER A 20 -2.06 -13.76 -6.24
N ALA A 21 -1.42 -13.30 -5.17
CA ALA A 21 -1.79 -12.04 -4.55
C ALA A 21 -1.65 -10.92 -5.58
N GLN A 22 -2.73 -10.21 -5.86
CA GLN A 22 -2.69 -9.07 -6.77
C GLN A 22 -1.90 -7.94 -6.08
N GLU A 23 -0.84 -7.48 -6.72
CA GLU A 23 -0.04 -6.36 -6.25
C GLU A 23 -0.92 -5.13 -6.00
N PRO A 24 -0.73 -4.40 -4.89
CA PRO A 24 -1.49 -3.19 -4.62
C PRO A 24 -1.20 -2.14 -5.68
N THR A 25 -2.27 -1.64 -6.32
CA THR A 25 -2.17 -0.62 -7.37
C THR A 25 -2.61 0.77 -6.91
N LYS A 26 -3.09 0.89 -5.67
CA LYS A 26 -3.61 2.13 -5.11
C LYS A 26 -3.32 2.23 -3.62
N ALA A 27 -2.93 3.42 -3.17
CA ALA A 27 -2.79 3.77 -1.75
C ALA A 27 -3.38 5.15 -1.50
N ILE A 28 -3.86 5.40 -0.28
CA ILE A 28 -4.41 6.68 0.15
C ILE A 28 -3.77 7.05 1.49
N ALA A 29 -3.18 8.24 1.56
CA ALA A 29 -2.74 8.85 2.80
C ALA A 29 -3.76 9.92 3.21
N VAL A 30 -4.31 9.80 4.42
CA VAL A 30 -5.23 10.81 4.98
C VAL A 30 -4.41 11.76 5.85
N LEU A 31 -4.50 13.06 5.57
CA LEU A 31 -3.81 14.10 6.32
C LEU A 31 -4.74 14.61 7.42
N HIS A 32 -4.31 14.41 8.66
CA HIS A 32 -4.93 15.02 9.83
C HIS A 32 -4.13 16.25 10.27
N PRO A 33 -4.79 17.30 10.78
CA PRO A 33 -4.10 18.48 11.28
C PRO A 33 -3.14 18.14 12.43
N THR A 34 -1.94 18.69 12.39
CA THR A 34 -1.03 18.75 13.55
C THR A 34 -1.40 19.90 14.48
N ALA A 35 -0.88 19.89 15.70
CA ALA A 35 -1.12 20.93 16.70
C ALA A 35 -0.83 22.33 16.15
N GLY A 36 -1.81 23.22 16.24
CA GLY A 36 -1.71 24.60 15.76
C GLY A 36 -1.94 24.78 14.25
N ASN A 37 -2.16 23.71 13.50
CA ASN A 37 -2.44 23.75 12.07
C ASN A 37 -3.89 23.33 11.77
N THR A 38 -4.37 23.72 10.59
CA THR A 38 -5.71 23.32 10.10
C THR A 38 -5.64 22.56 8.77
N VAL A 39 -4.42 22.23 8.33
CA VAL A 39 -4.19 21.51 7.07
C VAL A 39 -4.77 20.12 7.18
N ALA A 40 -5.64 19.78 6.24
CA ALA A 40 -6.29 18.47 6.16
C ALA A 40 -6.56 18.11 4.70
N GLY A 41 -6.72 16.82 4.45
CA GLY A 41 -7.02 16.34 3.10
C GLY A 41 -6.63 14.89 2.90
N SER A 42 -6.41 14.53 1.64
CA SER A 42 -5.91 13.21 1.28
C SER A 42 -4.98 13.27 0.07
N VAL A 43 -4.08 12.30 0.00
CA VAL A 43 -3.21 12.08 -1.14
C VAL A 43 -3.44 10.67 -1.65
N THR A 44 -3.85 10.56 -2.91
CA THR A 44 -4.06 9.30 -3.60
C THR A 44 -2.87 8.98 -4.49
N PHE A 45 -2.31 7.79 -4.31
CA PHE A 45 -1.26 7.21 -5.13
C PHE A 45 -1.89 6.12 -5.99
N THR A 46 -1.69 6.18 -7.31
CA THR A 46 -2.20 5.16 -8.24
C THR A 46 -1.07 4.72 -9.18
N LYS A 47 -0.82 3.42 -9.24
CA LYS A 47 0.14 2.84 -10.19
C LYS A 47 -0.38 3.00 -11.62
N SER A 48 0.45 3.54 -12.49
CA SER A 48 0.18 3.73 -13.92
C SER A 48 1.39 3.25 -14.71
N GLY A 49 1.37 1.98 -15.13
CA GLY A 49 2.56 1.32 -15.68
C GLY A 49 3.67 1.23 -14.63
N ASP A 50 4.82 1.81 -14.97
CA ASP A 50 6.00 1.88 -14.09
C ASP A 50 6.07 3.17 -13.26
N GLU A 51 5.08 4.04 -13.39
CA GLU A 51 5.00 5.31 -12.67
C GLU A 51 3.91 5.29 -11.58
N ILE A 52 4.00 6.23 -10.63
CA ILE A 52 2.96 6.49 -9.65
C ILE A 52 2.36 7.87 -9.91
N LYS A 53 1.07 7.91 -10.24
CA LYS A 53 0.31 9.16 -10.27
C LYS A 53 -0.05 9.55 -8.84
N VAL A 54 0.30 10.78 -8.45
CA VAL A 54 -0.01 11.36 -7.15
C VAL A 54 -1.02 12.49 -7.33
N VAL A 55 -2.16 12.41 -6.62
CA VAL A 55 -3.18 13.46 -6.60
C VAL A 55 -3.44 13.85 -5.16
N ALA A 56 -3.29 15.13 -4.85
CA ALA A 56 -3.47 15.68 -3.52
C ALA A 56 -4.66 16.64 -3.49
N ASP A 57 -5.67 16.29 -2.69
CA ASP A 57 -6.82 17.15 -2.38
C ASP A 57 -6.63 17.66 -0.96
N ILE A 58 -6.00 18.84 -0.83
CA ILE A 58 -5.57 19.41 0.45
C ILE A 58 -6.17 20.82 0.63
N THR A 59 -6.61 21.11 1.85
CA THR A 59 -7.14 22.41 2.26
C THR A 59 -6.36 22.95 3.46
N GLY A 60 -6.48 24.26 3.74
CA GLY A 60 -5.86 24.90 4.91
C GLY A 60 -4.38 25.25 4.77
N LEU A 61 -3.76 25.01 3.61
CA LEU A 61 -2.39 25.45 3.33
C LEU A 61 -2.33 26.97 3.17
N THR A 62 -1.26 27.57 3.68
CA THR A 62 -0.92 28.96 3.36
C THR A 62 -0.48 29.08 1.89
N PRO A 63 -0.65 30.24 1.23
CA PRO A 63 -0.15 30.44 -0.12
C PRO A 63 1.38 30.27 -0.19
N GLY A 64 1.86 29.51 -1.17
CA GLY A 64 3.30 29.31 -1.40
C GLY A 64 3.67 27.89 -1.79
N LYS A 65 4.98 27.64 -1.89
CA LYS A 65 5.52 26.30 -2.10
C LYS A 65 5.62 25.58 -0.76
N HIS A 66 5.23 24.31 -0.74
CA HIS A 66 5.32 23.43 0.42
C HIS A 66 6.13 22.19 0.06
N GLY A 67 6.90 21.66 1.02
CA GLY A 67 7.59 20.40 0.86
C GLY A 67 6.62 19.22 0.87
N PHE A 68 6.95 18.15 0.14
CA PHE A 68 6.19 16.91 0.12
C PHE A 68 7.16 15.75 0.16
N HIS A 69 7.05 14.90 1.18
CA HIS A 69 7.98 13.80 1.43
C HIS A 69 7.20 12.57 1.91
N ILE A 70 7.75 11.39 1.64
CA ILE A 70 7.37 10.16 2.33
C ILE A 70 8.30 10.05 3.55
N HIS A 71 7.72 9.74 4.71
CA HIS A 71 8.48 9.53 5.94
C HIS A 71 8.63 8.03 6.22
N GLU A 72 9.63 7.70 7.03
CA GLU A 72 10.06 6.32 7.32
C GLU A 72 8.94 5.48 7.96
N PHE A 73 8.14 6.09 8.83
CA PHE A 73 7.06 5.41 9.55
C PHE A 73 5.69 5.98 9.18
N GLY A 74 4.70 5.09 9.08
CA GLY A 74 3.29 5.46 9.00
C GLY A 74 2.67 5.90 10.33
N ASP A 75 3.48 6.33 11.29
CA ASP A 75 3.03 6.72 12.63
C ASP A 75 2.78 8.23 12.71
N CYS A 76 1.51 8.61 12.84
CA CYS A 76 1.07 10.01 12.98
C CYS A 76 0.58 10.34 14.40
N ALA A 77 0.99 9.59 15.43
CA ALA A 77 0.49 9.75 16.79
C ALA A 77 1.01 11.02 17.49
N SER A 78 2.23 11.48 17.20
CA SER A 78 2.74 12.73 17.77
C SER A 78 1.97 13.92 17.23
N SER A 79 1.56 14.82 18.12
CA SER A 79 0.75 15.99 17.77
C SER A 79 1.46 16.98 16.85
N ASP A 80 2.80 16.97 16.81
CA ASP A 80 3.63 17.78 15.91
C ASP A 80 4.06 17.04 14.63
N GLY A 81 3.68 15.78 14.46
CA GLY A 81 4.05 14.94 13.32
C GLY A 81 5.43 14.27 13.41
N SER A 82 6.18 14.46 14.51
CA SER A 82 7.54 13.91 14.66
C SER A 82 7.62 12.38 14.70
N SER A 83 6.54 11.69 15.07
CA SER A 83 6.45 10.23 15.12
C SER A 83 6.61 9.57 13.75
N ALA A 84 6.41 10.32 12.66
CA ALA A 84 6.61 9.81 11.30
C ALA A 84 8.09 9.46 11.02
N GLY A 85 9.02 9.96 11.82
CA GLY A 85 10.45 9.73 11.66
C GLY A 85 11.08 10.60 10.57
N GLY A 86 12.25 10.17 10.08
CA GLY A 86 12.97 10.86 9.01
C GLY A 86 12.30 10.71 7.64
N HIS A 87 12.93 11.27 6.60
CA HIS A 87 12.52 11.01 5.22
C HIS A 87 12.83 9.55 4.86
N PHE A 88 11.89 8.87 4.20
CA PHE A 88 12.11 7.54 3.63
C PHE A 88 13.12 7.61 2.48
N ASN A 89 14.11 6.72 2.46
CA ASN A 89 15.13 6.58 1.42
C ASN A 89 15.41 5.12 1.10
#